data_AF-A0A379X2Z9-F1
#
_entry.id   AF-A0A379X2Z9-F1
#
_cell.length_a   1.000
_cell.length_b   1.000
_cell.length_c   1.000
_cell.angle_alpha   90.00
_cell.angle_beta   90.00
_cell.angle_gamma   90.00
#
_symmetry.space_group_name_H-M   'P 1'
#
loop_
_entity.id
_entity.type
_entity.pdbx_description
1 polymer ?
#
loop_
_entity_poly.entity_id
_entity_poly.type
_entity_poly.pdbx_seq_one_letter_code
_entity_poly.pdbx_strand_id
1 'polypeptide(L)' 'MANQLILLKKDFFTDEQQAVTVADRYPQDVFAEHTHEFCELVMVWRGNGLHVS' A
#
# COMPACT_ATOMS: atom_id res chain seq x y z
N MET A 1 19.43 10.51 8.97
CA MET A 1 18.02 10.11 9.17
C MET A 1 17.51 9.68 7.82
N ALA A 2 17.09 8.43 7.65
CA ALA A 2 16.53 7.98 6.38
C ALA A 2 15.25 8.78 6.10
N ASN A 3 15.07 9.23 4.86
CA ASN A 3 13.88 9.96 4.46
C ASN A 3 12.71 8.95 4.44
N GLN A 4 11.82 9.03 5.43
CA GLN A 4 10.71 8.09 5.57
C GLN A 4 9.69 8.33 4.45
N LEU A 5 9.40 7.30 3.67
CA LEU A 5 8.36 7.36 2.64
C LEU A 5 6.99 7.23 3.32
N ILE A 6 6.09 8.19 3.07
CA ILE A 6 4.71 8.17 3.57
C ILE A 6 3.76 8.11 2.38
N LEU A 7 2.93 7.09 2.31
CA LEU A 7 1.86 6.98 1.32
C LEU A 7 0.63 7.76 1.80
N LEU A 8 0.23 8.75 1.01
CA LEU A 8 -0.86 9.67 1.35
C LEU A 8 -2.19 9.15 0.81
N LYS A 9 -3.27 9.29 1.58
CA LYS A 9 -4.61 8.81 1.16
C LYS A 9 -5.02 9.39 -0.19
N LYS A 10 -4.76 10.68 -0.41
CA LYS A 10 -5.16 11.40 -1.63
C LYS A 10 -4.54 10.85 -2.93
N ASP A 11 -3.45 10.10 -2.84
CA ASP A 11 -2.75 9.55 -4.01
C ASP A 11 -3.26 8.13 -4.37
N PHE A 12 -3.98 7.47 -3.45
CA PHE A 12 -4.47 6.09 -3.59
C PHE A 12 -6.00 5.99 -3.67
N PHE A 13 -6.72 7.02 -3.24
CA PHE A 13 -8.18 7.09 -3.28
C PHE A 13 -8.62 8.06 -4.37
N THR A 14 -9.75 7.78 -5.02
CA THR A 14 -10.27 8.57 -6.14
C THR A 14 -10.78 9.93 -5.68
N ASP A 15 -11.39 9.98 -4.50
CA ASP A 15 -11.91 11.20 -3.87
C ASP A 15 -11.92 11.07 -2.33
N GLU A 16 -12.24 12.17 -1.65
CA GLU A 16 -12.25 12.25 -0.18
C GLU A 16 -13.38 11.44 0.47
N GLN A 17 -14.51 11.24 -0.23
CA GLN A 17 -15.69 10.52 0.25
C GLN A 17 -15.54 9.01 0.11
N GLN A 18 -14.63 8.53 -0.74
CA GLN A 18 -14.34 7.12 -0.89
C GLN A 18 -13.79 6.53 0.42
N ALA A 19 -14.55 5.63 1.02
CA ALA A 19 -14.21 4.98 2.29
C ALA A 19 -13.25 3.79 2.11
N VAL A 20 -13.30 3.11 0.97
CA VAL A 20 -12.48 1.92 0.65
C VAL A 20 -12.17 1.86 -0.84
N THR A 21 -10.98 1.36 -1.16
CA THR A 21 -10.51 1.14 -2.53
C THR A 21 -9.71 -0.17 -2.59
N VAL A 22 -9.40 -0.64 -3.80
CA VAL A 22 -8.58 -1.83 -4.04
C VAL A 22 -7.38 -1.45 -4.87
N ALA A 23 -6.19 -1.77 -4.37
CA ALA A 23 -4.94 -1.60 -5.09
C ALA A 23 -4.44 -2.96 -5.59
N ASP A 24 -4.74 -3.29 -6.85
CA ASP A 24 -4.33 -4.55 -7.44
C ASP A 24 -2.81 -4.64 -7.66
N ARG A 25 -2.26 -5.84 -7.46
CA ARG A 25 -0.81 -6.15 -7.58
C ARG A 25 -0.64 -7.52 -8.24
N TYR A 26 -0.32 -7.52 -9.53
CA TYR A 26 -0.22 -8.73 -10.35
C TYR A 26 1.09 -8.76 -11.18
N PRO A 27 2.25 -9.14 -10.59
CA PRO A 27 2.52 -9.47 -9.19
C PRO A 27 2.81 -8.22 -8.33
N GLN A 28 3.18 -8.42 -7.07
CA GLN A 28 3.75 -7.37 -6.23
C GLN A 28 5.26 -7.29 -6.47
N ASP A 29 5.74 -6.16 -6.99
CA ASP A 29 7.16 -5.85 -7.10
C ASP A 29 7.76 -5.44 -5.75
N VAL A 30 9.09 -5.39 -5.66
CA VAL A 30 9.78 -4.85 -4.47
C VAL A 30 9.31 -3.42 -4.24
N PHE A 31 8.83 -3.16 -3.03
CA PHE A 31 8.34 -1.86 -2.60
C PHE A 31 9.12 -1.44 -1.36
N ALA A 32 9.63 -0.22 -1.34
CA ALA A 32 10.48 0.27 -0.25
C ALA A 32 9.72 0.32 1.07
N GLU A 33 10.43 0.28 2.21
CA GLU A 33 9.84 0.47 3.54
C GLU A 33 9.12 1.83 3.62
N HIS A 34 7.91 1.84 4.16
CA HIS A 34 7.03 3.00 4.13
C HIS A 34 5.91 2.89 5.16
N THR A 35 5.41 4.05 5.59
CA THR A 35 4.20 4.16 6.42
C THR A 35 3.07 4.83 5.65
N HIS A 36 1.86 4.85 6.20
CA HIS A 36 0.67 5.33 5.47
C HIS A 36 -0.28 6.12 6.37
N GLU A 37 -1.09 6.99 5.76
CA GLU A 37 -2.19 7.70 6.42
C GLU A 37 -3.52 6.92 6.42
N PHE A 38 -3.50 5.67 5.95
CA PHE A 38 -4.67 4.80 5.86
C PHE A 38 -4.30 3.37 6.29
N CYS A 39 -5.29 2.61 6.74
CA CYS A 39 -5.11 1.19 7.01
C CYS A 39 -5.36 0.37 5.74
N GLU A 40 -4.74 -0.80 5.65
CA GLU A 40 -4.92 -1.73 4.55
C GLU A 40 -5.09 -3.18 5.02
N LEU A 41 -5.66 -4.00 4.13
CA LEU A 41 -5.71 -5.46 4.26
C LEU A 41 -4.94 -6.07 3.09
N VAL A 42 -3.98 -6.94 3.38
CA VAL A 42 -3.15 -7.60 2.36
C VAL A 42 -3.58 -9.05 2.21
N MET A 43 -3.96 -9.45 1.00
CA MET A 43 -4.31 -10.84 0.65
C MET A 43 -3.39 -11.37 -0.45
N VAL A 44 -2.66 -12.44 -0.15
CA VAL A 44 -1.78 -13.11 -1.12
C VAL A 44 -2.56 -14.22 -1.83
N TRP A 45 -2.92 -13.98 -3.10
CA TRP A 45 -3.68 -14.95 -3.90
C TRP A 45 -2.85 -16.16 -4.37
N ARG A 46 -1.58 -15.93 -4.73
CA ARG A 46 -0.63 -16.96 -5.16
C ARG A 46 0.82 -16.45 -5.05
N GLY A 47 1.79 -17.35 -5.07
CA GLY A 47 3.21 -17.00 -4.92
C GLY A 47 3.61 -16.84 -3.44
N ASN A 48 4.81 -16.30 -3.19
CA ASN A 48 5.32 -16.00 -1.86
C ASN A 48 6.28 -14.81 -1.90
N GLY A 49 6.53 -14.20 -0.75
CA GLY A 49 7.44 -13.07 -0.59
C GLY A 49 7.58 -12.67 0.88
N LEU A 50 8.38 -11.62 1.14
CA LEU A 50 8.54 -11.03 2.46
C LEU A 50 7.82 -9.68 2.49
N HIS A 51 6.88 -9.53 3.41
CA HIS A 51 6.24 -8.25 3.68
C HIS A 51 7.00 -7.51 4.78
N VAL A 52 7.33 -6.25 4.52
CA VAL A 52 8.00 -5.34 5.47
C VAL A 52 7.20 -4.04 5.46
N SER A 53 6.86 -3.54 6.64
CA SER A 53 6.11 -2.30 6.87
C SER A 53 6.92 -1.38 7.78
#